data_AF-A0A124FF51-F1
#
_entry.id   AF-A0A124FF51-F1
#
_cell.length_a   1.000
_cell.length_b   1.000
_cell.length_c   1.000
_cell.angle_alpha   90.00
_cell.angle_beta   90.00
_cell.angle_gamma   90.00
#
_symmetry.space_group_name_H-M   'P 1'
#
loop_
_entity.id
_entity.type
_entity.pdbx_description
1 polymer ?
#
loop_
_entity_poly.entity_id
_entity_poly.type
_entity_poly.pdbx_seq_one_letter_code
_entity_poly.pdbx_strand_id
1 'polypeptide(L)' 'MRGEIKGVTGYDGVYEEPENLEVKVDSSKMTPEEEVEAVLKKARELGYLKS' A
#
# COMPACT_ATOMS: atom_id res chain seq x y z
N MET A 1 18.22 3.58 19.73
CA MET A 1 16.78 3.69 20.02
C MET A 1 16.50 2.77 21.21
N ARG A 2 15.88 3.23 22.31
CA ARG A 2 15.83 2.48 23.60
C ARG A 2 14.77 1.36 23.67
N GLY A 3 14.10 1.02 22.55
CA GLY A 3 13.12 -0.08 22.52
C GLY A 3 11.88 0.16 23.39
N GLU A 4 11.50 1.44 23.59
CA GLU A 4 10.42 1.85 24.48
C GLU A 4 9.03 1.48 23.93
N ILE A 5 8.93 1.26 22.61
CA ILE A 5 7.73 0.78 21.93
C ILE A 5 8.02 -0.64 21.43
N LYS A 6 7.19 -1.61 21.83
CA LYS A 6 7.30 -3.02 21.43
C LYS A 6 6.36 -3.32 20.27
N GLY A 7 6.75 -4.26 19.41
CA GLY A 7 5.94 -4.75 18.31
C GLY A 7 5.84 -3.78 17.13
N VAL A 8 6.86 -2.95 16.91
CA VAL A 8 6.87 -2.00 15.80
C VAL A 8 7.20 -2.76 14.51
N THR A 9 6.24 -2.84 13.60
CA THR A 9 6.40 -3.52 12.31
C THR A 9 7.56 -2.92 11.51
N GLY A 10 8.46 -3.78 11.04
CA GLY A 10 9.69 -3.36 10.35
C GLY A 10 10.89 -3.09 11.27
N TYR A 11 10.71 -3.18 12.59
CA TYR A 11 11.79 -3.21 13.58
C TYR A 11 11.79 -4.54 14.35
N ASP A 12 10.93 -4.67 15.37
CA ASP A 12 10.78 -5.87 16.22
C ASP A 12 9.44 -6.59 15.99
N GLY A 13 8.52 -5.98 15.25
CA GLY A 13 7.29 -6.60 14.75
C GLY A 13 7.44 -7.15 13.33
N VAL A 14 6.77 -8.27 13.06
CA VAL A 14 6.74 -8.93 11.74
C VAL A 14 5.77 -8.19 10.81
N TYR A 15 6.17 -8.01 9.55
CA TYR A 15 5.30 -7.61 8.46
C TYR A 15 5.29 -8.72 7.41
N GLU A 16 4.10 -9.15 6.99
CA GLU A 16 3.93 -10.15 5.94
C GLU A 16 3.37 -9.46 4.71
N GLU A 17 4.10 -9.53 3.59
CA GLU A 17 3.61 -8.98 2.34
C GLU A 17 2.37 -9.75 1.86
N PRO A 18 1.32 -9.07 1.40
CA PRO A 18 0.14 -9.73 0.86
C PRO A 18 0.47 -10.50 -0.42
N GLU A 19 0.04 -11.77 -0.48
CA GLU A 19 0.32 -12.66 -1.62
C GLU A 19 -0.44 -12.27 -2.90
N ASN A 20 -1.65 -11.73 -2.78
CA ASN A 20 -2.53 -11.39 -3.90
C ASN A 20 -3.08 -9.98 -3.73
N LEU A 21 -2.28 -8.99 -4.15
CA LEU A 21 -2.67 -7.58 -4.14
C LEU A 21 -3.53 -7.23 -5.36
N GLU A 22 -4.61 -6.50 -5.16
CA GLU A 22 -5.39 -5.93 -6.27
C GLU A 22 -4.64 -4.76 -6.94
N VAL A 23 -3.93 -3.97 -6.15
CA VAL A 23 -3.11 -2.83 -6.59
C VAL A 23 -1.86 -2.70 -5.71
N LYS A 24 -0.71 -2.41 -6.32
CA LYS A 24 0.54 -2.10 -5.64
C LYS A 24 1.00 -0.69 -6.01
N VAL A 25 1.31 0.12 -5.01
CA VAL A 25 1.92 1.45 -5.16
C VAL A 25 3.32 1.44 -4.55
N ASP A 26 4.26 2.12 -5.19
CA ASP A 26 5.63 2.28 -4.71
C ASP A 26 5.94 3.78 -4.58
N SER A 27 5.72 4.33 -3.39
CA SER A 27 5.88 5.76 -3.09
C SER A 27 7.32 6.25 -3.18
N SER A 28 8.30 5.35 -3.35
CA SER A 28 9.68 5.75 -3.66
C SER A 28 9.89 6.09 -5.15
N LYS A 29 8.95 5.69 -6.01
CA LYS A 29 9.04 5.80 -7.48
C LYS A 29 7.89 6.53 -8.14
N MET A 30 6.80 6.76 -7.42
CA MET A 30 5.57 7.37 -7.92
C MET A 30 5.31 8.72 -7.23
N THR A 31 4.65 9.64 -7.94
CA THR A 31 4.05 10.82 -7.31
C THR A 31 2.69 10.47 -6.68
N PRO A 32 2.19 11.26 -5.71
CA PRO A 32 0.86 11.03 -5.13
C PRO A 32 -0.25 10.97 -6.18
N GLU A 33 -0.18 11.78 -7.24
CA GLU A 33 -1.17 11.77 -8.33
C GLU A 33 -1.14 10.46 -9.11
N GLU A 34 0.04 9.90 -9.37
CA GLU A 34 0.19 8.60 -10.04
C GLU A 34 -0.34 7.46 -9.19
N GLU A 35 -0.12 7.51 -7.86
CA GLU A 35 -0.65 6.52 -6.93
C GLU A 35 -2.18 6.56 -6.87
N VAL A 36 -2.76 7.75 -6.78
CA VAL A 36 -4.21 7.94 -6.78
C VAL A 36 -4.82 7.40 -8.07
N GLU A 37 -4.23 7.71 -9.22
CA GLU A 37 -4.76 7.20 -10.49
C GLU A 37 -4.65 5.67 -10.60
N ALA A 38 -3.57 5.06 -10.09
CA ALA A 38 -3.45 3.60 -10.04
C ALA A 38 -4.58 2.95 -9.22
N VAL A 39 -4.92 3.53 -8.07
CA VAL A 39 -6.01 3.04 -7.21
C VAL A 39 -7.37 3.26 -7.88
N LEU A 40 -7.64 4.45 -8.42
CA LEU A 40 -8.92 4.75 -9.08
C LEU A 40 -9.14 3.88 -10.32
N LYS A 41 -8.10 3.65 -11.11
CA LYS A 41 -8.14 2.73 -12.24
C LYS A 41 -8.50 1.32 -11.78
N LYS A 42 -7.85 0.80 -10.74
CA LYS A 42 -8.17 -0.54 -10.25
C LYS A 42 -9.59 -0.64 -9.71
N ALA A 43 -10.06 0.38 -9.00
CA ALA A 43 -11.42 0.44 -8.51
C ALA A 43 -12.47 0.44 -9.65
N ARG A 44 -12.19 1.11 -10.77
CA ARG A 44 -13.01 1.05 -11.99
C ARG A 44 -12.99 -0.35 -12.62
N GLU A 45 -11.81 -0.98 -12.76
CA GLU A 45 -11.68 -2.35 -13.29
C GLU A 45 -12.47 -3.39 -12.49
N LEU A 46 -12.50 -3.23 -11.17
CA LEU A 46 -13.24 -4.10 -10.25
C LEU A 46 -14.74 -3.74 -10.17
N GLY A 47 -15.18 -2.68 -10.84
CA GLY A 47 -16.59 -2.25 -10.89
C GLY A 47 -17.06 -1.49 -9.65
N TYR A 48 -16.15 -1.03 -8.78
CA TYR A 48 -16.49 -0.22 -7.60
C TYR A 48 -16.81 1.23 -7.96
N LEU A 49 -16.28 1.73 -9.08
CA LEU A 49 -16.51 3.09 -9.58
C LEU A 49 -17.00 3.04 -11.03
N LYS A 50 -17.95 3.91 -11.38
CA LYS A 50 -18.42 4.08 -12.76
C LYS A 50 -17.57 5.12 -13.51
N SER A 51 -17.46 4.94 -14.82
CA SER A 51 -16.80 5.87 -15.75
C SER A 51 -17.54 7.19 -15.89
#